data_AF-A0A815H8R4-F1
#
_entry.id   AF-A0A815H8R4-F1
#
_cell.length_a   1.000
_cell.length_b   1.000
_cell.length_c   1.000
_cell.angle_alpha   90.00
_cell.angle_beta   90.00
_cell.angle_gamma   90.00
#
_symmetry.space_group_name_H-M   'P 1'
#
loop_
_entity.id
_entity.type
_entity.pdbx_description
1 polymer ?
#
loop_
_entity_poly.entity_id
_entity_poly.type
_entity_poly.pdbx_seq_one_letter_code
_entity_poly.pdbx_strand_id
1 'polypeptide(L)'
;MSSEIEVEILKAQGINNVLSLLRAQDLYSFFKLDCEELEDLRNRACLKLKNGEYMIRPAIKDNLDYCIAVLKGKLHEQLPYRSENHDSSSNDSNEQPNCFINTFISSLNDNMNRSKYRYQYNSMMRRFASSVYALGGRNVYQFLRLNIPGAFPSIPTLESYHNEFSKRIEEGEYRFDELVSYSNKINCSYIYISEDCTSVISKVNYDVTTNSFIGFCPELKNGLPSIRQYQTDDFYELEEWFQTVKQSTLVNIHTVQPITHEAAAPFLLSCFGTDNQIVSISILFRWLYIYEKCHTNNIKVVGFSSDADPKFVKAMRLATGYFSQLPNINILDREDIFEIQIPDSWICSQPCENMFRSARALTGSFSTMTNFTIQQFLSKTRKISILNEIKCFEESSTNSNAIKFPTHHKQNQNNSFSSTSTSMDEITMANIEQTIYDAYEHAKSFIEKLEMLPLLVKNHVFELNSLCVHIRDYLKNTIYINDYSILNDDDLEFDSDSDEEINNDLSTTHENSESECEDSDNEPETKSTKDNYNGMRIYSSVADKDKKKFFKMEINGKQKYIHKQTAAWYLTNKNNRLSSDRTVRVQQTNKQ
;
A
#
# COMPACT_ATOMS: atom_id res chain seq x y z
N MET A 1 -23.39 -18.25 16.36
CA MET A 1 -23.09 -18.97 17.61
C MET A 1 -24.15 -20.05 17.75
N SER A 2 -23.82 -21.32 17.53
CA SER A 2 -24.71 -22.43 17.92
C SER A 2 -24.43 -22.74 19.39
N SER A 3 -25.45 -23.02 20.20
CA SER A 3 -25.20 -23.47 21.57
C SER A 3 -24.56 -24.88 21.53
N GLU A 4 -23.83 -25.25 22.57
CA GLU A 4 -23.10 -26.53 22.62
C GLU A 4 -24.02 -27.75 22.39
N ILE A 5 -25.31 -27.62 22.74
CA ILE A 5 -26.31 -28.68 22.60
C ILE A 5 -26.66 -28.95 21.12
N GLU A 6 -26.80 -27.93 20.26
CA GLU A 6 -27.06 -28.18 18.83
C GLU A 6 -25.88 -28.91 18.16
N VAL A 7 -24.65 -28.60 18.56
CA VAL A 7 -23.45 -29.27 18.02
C VAL A 7 -23.41 -30.74 18.42
N GLU A 8 -23.78 -31.07 19.66
CA GLU A 8 -23.86 -32.45 20.12
C GLU A 8 -24.96 -33.24 19.39
N ILE A 9 -26.12 -32.64 19.13
CA ILE A 9 -27.19 -33.24 18.33
C ILE A 9 -26.70 -33.62 16.92
N LEU A 10 -25.99 -32.70 16.26
CA LEU A 10 -25.43 -32.96 14.92
C LEU A 10 -24.39 -34.09 14.94
N LYS A 11 -23.52 -34.11 15.96
CA LYS A 11 -22.52 -35.19 16.14
C LYS A 11 -23.19 -36.54 16.39
N ALA A 12 -24.22 -36.60 17.23
CA ALA A 12 -24.97 -37.83 17.51
C ALA A 12 -25.66 -38.39 16.25
N GLN A 13 -26.04 -37.52 15.31
CA GLN A 13 -26.57 -37.90 14.00
C GLN A 13 -25.49 -38.24 12.95
N GLY A 14 -24.21 -38.16 13.30
CA GLY A 14 -23.11 -38.35 12.34
C GLY A 14 -23.02 -37.25 11.26
N ILE A 15 -23.64 -36.10 11.50
CA ILE A 15 -23.64 -34.96 10.58
C ILE A 15 -22.37 -34.15 10.78
N ASN A 16 -21.43 -34.30 9.85
CA ASN A 16 -20.12 -33.64 9.87
C ASN A 16 -19.93 -32.58 8.77
N ASN A 17 -20.94 -32.35 7.91
CA ASN A 17 -20.88 -31.34 6.86
C ASN A 17 -22.29 -30.85 6.47
N VAL A 18 -22.33 -29.73 5.72
CA VAL A 18 -23.59 -29.09 5.31
C VAL A 18 -24.44 -29.99 4.39
N LEU A 19 -23.81 -30.81 3.54
CA LEU A 19 -24.54 -31.68 2.63
C LEU A 19 -25.24 -32.82 3.37
N SER A 20 -24.61 -33.41 4.40
CA SER A 20 -25.25 -34.42 5.25
C SER A 20 -26.36 -33.81 6.12
N LEU A 21 -26.19 -32.57 6.60
CA LEU A 21 -27.24 -31.82 7.30
C LEU A 21 -28.48 -31.63 6.42
N LEU A 22 -28.30 -31.18 5.18
CA LEU A 22 -29.40 -30.90 4.26
C LEU A 22 -30.11 -32.15 3.74
N ARG A 23 -29.44 -33.32 3.79
CA ARG A 23 -30.01 -34.63 3.42
C ARG A 23 -30.73 -35.33 4.57
N ALA A 24 -30.50 -34.91 5.81
CA ALA A 24 -31.19 -35.48 6.96
C ALA A 24 -32.70 -35.20 6.87
N GLN A 25 -33.51 -36.25 6.88
CA GLN A 25 -34.97 -36.12 6.81
C GLN A 25 -35.57 -35.66 8.14
N ASP A 26 -35.01 -36.13 9.25
CA ASP A 26 -35.43 -35.78 10.61
C ASP A 26 -34.23 -35.82 11.55
N LEU A 27 -33.78 -34.63 11.98
CA LEU A 27 -32.68 -34.47 12.94
C LEU A 27 -32.99 -35.03 14.33
N TYR A 28 -34.24 -35.32 14.63
CA TYR A 28 -34.74 -35.50 15.99
C TYR A 28 -35.21 -36.92 16.28
N SER A 29 -35.40 -37.72 15.23
CA SER A 29 -35.89 -39.10 15.30
C SER A 29 -35.09 -39.99 16.25
N PHE A 30 -33.78 -39.76 16.37
CA PHE A 30 -32.89 -40.57 17.21
C PHE A 30 -33.13 -40.42 18.71
N PHE A 31 -33.81 -39.36 19.17
CA PHE A 31 -34.21 -39.25 20.58
C PHE A 31 -35.27 -40.28 20.98
N LYS A 32 -35.89 -40.98 20.02
CA LYS A 32 -36.81 -42.10 20.26
C LYS A 32 -36.08 -43.43 20.46
N LEU A 33 -34.79 -43.50 20.17
CA LEU A 33 -34.00 -44.72 20.37
C LEU A 33 -33.78 -44.95 21.87
N ASP A 34 -33.97 -46.19 22.31
CA ASP A 34 -33.66 -46.60 23.67
C ASP A 34 -32.14 -46.90 23.76
N CYS A 35 -31.38 -45.92 24.25
CA CYS A 35 -29.93 -45.93 24.23
C CYS A 35 -29.40 -45.06 25.38
N GLU A 36 -28.60 -45.67 26.27
CA GLU A 36 -28.01 -45.03 27.45
C GLU A 36 -27.06 -43.87 27.07
N GLU A 37 -26.32 -44.00 25.96
CA GLU A 37 -25.38 -42.98 25.48
C GLU A 37 -26.09 -41.65 25.11
N LEU A 38 -27.38 -41.71 24.81
CA LEU A 38 -28.20 -40.55 24.45
C LEU A 38 -28.96 -39.95 25.63
N GLU A 39 -28.91 -40.55 26.82
CA GLU A 39 -29.77 -40.16 27.93
C GLU A 39 -29.43 -38.78 28.49
N ASP A 40 -28.15 -38.46 28.63
CA ASP A 40 -27.70 -37.12 29.05
C ASP A 40 -28.12 -36.04 28.03
N LEU A 41 -27.85 -36.28 26.75
CA LEU A 41 -28.23 -35.35 25.69
C LEU A 41 -29.75 -35.17 25.61
N ARG A 42 -30.52 -36.24 25.79
CA ARG A 42 -31.99 -36.22 25.80
C ARG A 42 -32.53 -35.42 26.99
N ASN A 43 -31.92 -35.52 28.16
CA ASN A 43 -32.32 -34.75 29.34
C ASN A 43 -32.02 -33.25 29.19
N ARG A 44 -30.95 -32.89 28.47
CA ARG A 44 -30.61 -31.49 28.17
C ARG A 44 -31.45 -30.92 27.02
N ALA A 45 -31.63 -31.67 25.94
CA ALA A 45 -32.29 -31.21 24.71
C ALA A 45 -33.82 -31.31 24.73
N CYS A 46 -34.40 -32.19 25.55
CA CYS A 46 -35.84 -32.47 25.58
C CYS A 46 -36.50 -32.13 26.92
N LEU A 47 -37.82 -32.00 26.89
CA LEU A 47 -38.74 -31.96 28.01
C LEU A 47 -39.50 -33.29 28.07
N LYS A 48 -39.53 -33.94 29.23
CA LYS A 48 -40.31 -35.15 29.44
C LYS A 48 -41.77 -34.79 29.72
N LEU A 49 -42.67 -35.27 28.87
CA LEU A 49 -44.11 -35.09 28.99
C LEU A 49 -44.71 -36.06 30.01
N LYS A 50 -45.90 -35.76 30.51
CA LYS A 50 -46.60 -36.58 31.52
C LYS A 50 -46.94 -37.99 31.03
N ASN A 51 -47.07 -38.19 29.72
CA ASN A 51 -47.30 -39.49 29.09
C ASN A 51 -46.01 -40.32 28.92
N GLY A 52 -44.85 -39.80 29.36
CA GLY A 52 -43.55 -40.47 29.24
C GLY A 52 -42.80 -40.16 27.94
N GLU A 53 -43.41 -39.45 26.99
CA GLU A 53 -42.74 -39.05 25.75
C GLU A 53 -41.80 -37.85 25.95
N TYR A 54 -40.83 -37.71 25.05
CA TYR A 54 -39.88 -36.60 25.06
C TYR A 54 -40.21 -35.62 23.94
N MET A 55 -40.33 -34.35 24.28
CA MET A 55 -40.52 -33.24 23.35
C MET A 55 -39.27 -32.39 23.32
N ILE A 56 -38.71 -32.12 22.15
CA ILE A 56 -37.51 -31.26 22.05
C ILE A 56 -37.86 -29.85 22.48
N ARG A 57 -36.95 -29.21 23.22
CA ARG A 57 -37.11 -27.82 23.65
C ARG A 57 -37.31 -26.93 22.41
N PRO A 58 -38.38 -26.12 22.35
CA PRO A 58 -38.72 -25.33 21.16
C PRO A 58 -37.56 -24.49 20.63
N ALA A 59 -36.82 -23.80 21.50
CA ALA A 59 -35.68 -22.96 21.10
C ALA A 59 -34.57 -23.72 20.34
N ILE A 60 -34.25 -24.95 20.75
CA ILE A 60 -33.24 -25.79 20.08
C ILE A 60 -33.74 -26.22 18.71
N LYS A 61 -35.04 -26.58 18.65
CA LYS A 61 -35.70 -26.97 17.42
C LYS A 61 -35.72 -25.81 16.42
N ASP A 62 -36.21 -24.65 16.86
CA ASP A 62 -36.34 -23.45 16.03
C ASP A 62 -34.97 -22.97 15.50
N ASN A 63 -33.91 -23.04 16.31
CA ASN A 63 -32.56 -22.68 15.90
C ASN A 63 -32.03 -23.57 14.76
N LEU A 64 -32.18 -24.88 14.88
CA LEU A 64 -31.72 -25.85 13.88
C LEU A 64 -32.58 -25.80 12.62
N ASP A 65 -33.90 -25.69 12.77
CA ASP A 65 -34.84 -25.57 11.66
C ASP A 65 -34.60 -24.26 10.88
N TYR A 66 -34.36 -23.15 11.58
CA TYR A 66 -33.99 -21.87 10.97
C TYR A 66 -32.67 -21.97 10.19
N CYS A 67 -31.64 -22.59 10.79
CA CYS A 67 -30.36 -22.81 10.13
C CYS A 67 -30.51 -23.64 8.84
N ILE A 68 -31.28 -24.74 8.90
CA ILE A 68 -31.58 -25.56 7.72
C ILE A 68 -32.36 -24.76 6.67
N ALA A 69 -33.35 -23.96 7.06
CA ALA A 69 -34.14 -23.15 6.15
C ALA A 69 -33.29 -22.12 5.41
N VAL A 70 -32.39 -21.43 6.12
CA VAL A 70 -31.44 -20.48 5.52
C VAL A 70 -30.51 -21.18 4.54
N LEU A 71 -29.97 -22.35 4.91
CA LEU A 71 -29.08 -23.12 4.03
C LEU A 71 -29.80 -23.68 2.79
N LYS A 72 -31.05 -24.13 2.93
CA LYS A 72 -31.89 -24.54 1.80
C LYS A 72 -32.23 -23.36 0.89
N GLY A 73 -32.53 -22.19 1.45
CA GLY A 73 -32.74 -20.95 0.69
C GLY A 73 -31.53 -20.59 -0.16
N LYS A 74 -30.34 -20.56 0.47
CA LYS A 74 -29.06 -20.33 -0.23
C LYS A 74 -28.75 -21.38 -1.29
N LEU A 75 -29.11 -22.65 -1.06
CA LEU A 75 -28.93 -23.72 -2.05
C LEU A 75 -29.91 -23.57 -3.23
N HIS A 76 -31.13 -23.12 -2.99
CA HIS A 76 -32.10 -22.83 -4.05
C HIS A 76 -31.75 -21.57 -4.84
N GLU A 77 -31.16 -20.55 -4.22
CA GLU A 77 -30.59 -19.39 -4.92
C GLU A 77 -29.42 -19.77 -5.84
N GLN A 78 -28.72 -20.89 -5.56
CA GLN A 78 -27.59 -21.38 -6.37
C GLN A 78 -27.98 -22.41 -7.44
N LEU A 79 -29.25 -22.86 -7.49
CA LEU A 79 -29.73 -23.79 -8.52
C LEU A 79 -30.57 -23.01 -9.54
N PRO A 80 -30.12 -22.87 -10.81
CA PRO A 80 -30.92 -22.19 -11.81
C PRO A 80 -32.23 -22.94 -12.03
N TYR A 81 -33.32 -22.18 -12.02
CA TYR A 81 -34.70 -22.59 -12.22
C TYR A 81 -34.83 -23.46 -13.48
N ARG A 82 -34.98 -24.77 -13.32
CA ARG A 82 -35.52 -25.64 -14.37
C ARG A 82 -37.05 -25.61 -14.24
N SER A 83 -37.69 -24.65 -14.90
CA SER A 83 -39.12 -24.76 -15.22
C SER A 83 -39.25 -25.33 -16.63
N GLU A 84 -40.03 -26.40 -16.73
CA GLU A 84 -40.56 -26.86 -18.00
C GLU A 84 -41.66 -25.88 -18.46
N ASN A 85 -41.43 -25.29 -19.64
CA ASN A 85 -42.40 -24.82 -20.64
C ASN A 85 -43.63 -24.00 -20.18
N HIS A 86 -43.59 -22.68 -20.42
CA HIS A 86 -44.48 -22.06 -21.41
C HIS A 86 -44.01 -20.64 -21.78
N ASP A 87 -44.16 -20.32 -23.07
CA ASP A 87 -43.72 -19.15 -23.82
C ASP A 87 -43.92 -17.78 -23.14
N SER A 88 -42.87 -16.95 -23.13
CA SER A 88 -42.81 -15.67 -23.88
C SER A 88 -41.61 -14.81 -23.45
N SER A 89 -40.78 -14.48 -24.45
CA SER A 89 -39.86 -13.33 -24.55
C SER A 89 -39.48 -12.54 -23.29
N SER A 90 -38.21 -12.61 -22.88
CA SER A 90 -37.33 -11.44 -22.72
C SER A 90 -35.93 -11.86 -22.25
N ASN A 91 -34.94 -11.11 -22.74
CA ASN A 91 -33.52 -11.22 -22.40
C ASN A 91 -33.29 -11.16 -20.88
N ASP A 92 -32.47 -12.06 -20.30
CA ASP A 92 -31.28 -11.62 -19.56
C ASP A 92 -30.34 -12.76 -19.09
N SER A 93 -29.05 -12.42 -19.13
CA SER A 93 -27.85 -12.95 -18.44
C SER A 93 -27.53 -14.46 -18.39
N ASN A 94 -26.67 -14.88 -19.34
CA ASN A 94 -25.72 -15.98 -19.17
C ASN A 94 -24.82 -15.77 -17.92
N GLU A 95 -25.09 -16.45 -16.81
CA GLU A 95 -24.08 -16.61 -15.75
C GLU A 95 -22.97 -17.55 -16.25
N GLN A 96 -21.84 -16.97 -16.67
CA GLN A 96 -20.64 -17.74 -16.98
C GLN A 96 -20.08 -18.42 -15.71
N PRO A 97 -19.66 -19.69 -15.77
CA PRO A 97 -19.02 -20.37 -14.66
C PRO A 97 -17.74 -19.64 -14.23
N ASN A 98 -17.59 -19.40 -12.92
CA ASN A 98 -16.49 -18.66 -12.31
C ASN A 98 -15.10 -19.13 -12.80
N CYS A 99 -14.58 -18.49 -13.85
CA CYS A 99 -13.39 -18.90 -14.60
C CYS A 99 -12.13 -18.96 -13.73
N PHE A 100 -12.01 -18.06 -12.73
CA PHE A 100 -10.90 -18.05 -11.79
C PHE A 100 -10.85 -19.33 -10.94
N ILE A 101 -11.97 -19.75 -10.36
CA ILE A 101 -12.02 -20.94 -9.50
C ILE A 101 -11.65 -22.19 -10.30
N ASN A 102 -12.16 -22.32 -11.53
CA ASN A 102 -11.79 -23.40 -12.43
C ASN A 102 -10.30 -23.38 -12.78
N THR A 103 -9.75 -22.18 -13.04
CA THR A 103 -8.32 -22.00 -13.31
C THR A 103 -7.45 -22.33 -12.09
N PHE A 104 -7.89 -21.94 -10.89
CA PHE A 104 -7.23 -22.23 -9.63
C PHE A 104 -7.22 -23.73 -9.34
N ILE A 105 -8.37 -24.40 -9.46
CA ILE A 105 -8.51 -25.85 -9.27
C ILE A 105 -7.70 -26.62 -10.31
N SER A 106 -7.75 -26.21 -11.59
CA SER A 106 -6.95 -26.84 -12.65
C SER A 106 -5.45 -26.70 -12.36
N SER A 107 -4.98 -25.50 -12.03
CA SER A 107 -3.57 -25.27 -11.70
C SER A 107 -3.13 -26.05 -10.46
N LEU A 108 -4.01 -26.21 -9.47
CA LEU A 108 -3.75 -27.02 -8.29
C LEU A 108 -3.61 -28.49 -8.66
N ASN A 109 -4.56 -29.05 -9.40
CA ASN A 109 -4.52 -30.45 -9.85
C ASN A 109 -3.27 -30.74 -10.70
N ASP A 110 -2.93 -29.83 -11.62
CA ASP A 110 -1.74 -29.94 -12.44
C ASP A 110 -0.46 -29.95 -11.61
N ASN A 111 -0.39 -29.11 -10.56
CA ASN A 111 0.75 -29.06 -9.67
C ASN A 111 0.81 -30.26 -8.72
N MET A 112 -0.32 -30.78 -8.26
CA MET A 112 -0.38 -32.00 -7.46
C MET A 112 0.15 -33.22 -8.22
N ASN A 113 0.04 -33.24 -9.54
CA ASN A 113 0.60 -34.27 -10.41
C ASN A 113 2.10 -34.07 -10.72
N ARG A 114 2.72 -32.99 -10.25
CA ARG A 114 4.14 -32.67 -10.47
C ARG A 114 4.95 -32.86 -9.20
N SER A 115 6.27 -32.98 -9.37
CA SER A 115 7.18 -32.90 -8.23
C SER A 115 7.17 -31.47 -7.65
N LYS A 116 7.38 -31.36 -6.33
CA LYS A 116 7.37 -30.10 -5.56
C LYS A 116 8.27 -29.00 -6.15
N TYR A 117 9.32 -29.38 -6.86
CA TYR A 117 10.30 -28.48 -7.48
C TYR A 117 9.92 -28.04 -8.92
N ARG A 118 8.79 -28.53 -9.45
CA ARG A 118 8.32 -28.29 -10.83
C ARG A 118 6.93 -27.66 -10.89
N TYR A 119 6.44 -27.12 -9.78
CA TYR A 119 5.19 -26.38 -9.78
C TYR A 119 5.28 -25.18 -10.72
N GLN A 120 4.23 -24.97 -11.52
CA GLN A 120 4.12 -23.82 -12.40
C GLN A 120 2.83 -23.07 -12.09
N TYR A 121 2.89 -21.76 -12.31
CA TYR A 121 1.80 -20.84 -12.01
C TYR A 121 1.61 -19.92 -13.21
N ASN A 122 0.38 -19.88 -13.72
CA ASN A 122 -0.01 -18.96 -14.78
C ASN A 122 -0.08 -17.52 -14.24
N SER A 123 -0.19 -16.53 -15.14
CA SER A 123 -0.21 -15.10 -14.78
C SER A 123 -1.30 -14.74 -13.76
N MET A 124 -2.49 -15.34 -13.90
CA MET A 124 -3.62 -15.13 -12.98
C MET A 124 -3.29 -15.63 -11.55
N MET A 125 -2.70 -16.82 -11.41
CA MET A 125 -2.26 -17.36 -10.12
C MET A 125 -1.11 -16.54 -9.52
N ARG A 126 -0.18 -16.05 -10.35
CA ARG A 126 0.92 -15.18 -9.90
C ARG A 126 0.40 -13.88 -9.30
N ARG A 127 -0.56 -13.23 -9.97
CA ARG A 127 -1.19 -12.00 -9.47
C ARG A 127 -2.00 -12.24 -8.20
N PHE A 128 -2.82 -13.29 -8.18
CA PHE A 128 -3.56 -13.68 -6.98
C PHE A 128 -2.63 -13.92 -5.79
N ALA A 129 -1.55 -14.71 -5.98
CA ALA A 129 -0.56 -14.95 -4.95
C ALA A 129 0.14 -13.66 -4.48
N SER A 130 0.47 -12.76 -5.42
CA SER A 130 1.09 -11.46 -5.12
C SER A 130 0.16 -10.59 -4.26
N SER A 131 -1.13 -10.53 -4.60
CA SER A 131 -2.11 -9.77 -3.82
C SER A 131 -2.38 -10.37 -2.45
N VAL A 132 -2.49 -11.70 -2.33
CA VAL A 132 -2.62 -12.39 -1.03
C VAL A 132 -1.41 -12.09 -0.15
N TYR A 133 -0.20 -12.11 -0.72
CA TYR A 133 1.02 -11.78 0.02
C TYR A 133 1.10 -10.30 0.42
N ALA A 134 0.68 -9.41 -0.49
CA ALA A 134 0.70 -7.97 -0.24
C ALA A 134 -0.30 -7.60 0.86
N LEU A 135 -1.56 -8.04 0.73
CA LEU A 135 -2.67 -7.70 1.63
C LEU A 135 -2.68 -8.53 2.92
N GLY A 136 -2.49 -9.86 2.82
CA GLY A 136 -2.50 -10.76 3.98
C GLY A 136 -1.16 -10.83 4.72
N GLY A 137 -0.09 -10.32 4.11
CA GLY A 137 1.25 -10.40 4.67
C GLY A 137 1.86 -11.80 4.64
N ARG A 138 3.10 -11.91 5.12
CA ARG A 138 3.91 -13.14 5.04
C ARG A 138 3.28 -14.31 5.80
N ASN A 139 2.73 -14.06 6.98
CA ASN A 139 2.20 -15.11 7.86
C ASN A 139 0.95 -15.76 7.25
N VAL A 140 -0.03 -14.97 6.80
CA VAL A 140 -1.23 -15.48 6.13
C VAL A 140 -0.85 -16.21 4.84
N TYR A 141 0.06 -15.65 4.05
CA TYR A 141 0.53 -16.29 2.83
C TYR A 141 1.20 -17.64 3.09
N GLN A 142 2.10 -17.72 4.08
CA GLN A 142 2.75 -18.98 4.44
C GLN A 142 1.74 -20.00 4.98
N PHE A 143 0.79 -19.57 5.81
CA PHE A 143 -0.28 -20.42 6.30
C PHE A 143 -1.07 -21.04 5.14
N LEU A 144 -1.55 -20.22 4.20
CA LEU A 144 -2.29 -20.71 3.03
C LEU A 144 -1.45 -21.65 2.17
N ARG A 145 -0.18 -21.30 1.91
CA ARG A 145 0.73 -22.11 1.12
C ARG A 145 1.00 -23.48 1.74
N LEU A 146 1.14 -23.56 3.07
CA LEU A 146 1.42 -24.81 3.77
C LEU A 146 0.17 -25.71 3.84
N ASN A 147 -1.02 -25.10 3.99
CA ASN A 147 -2.28 -25.83 4.07
C ASN A 147 -2.87 -26.23 2.70
N ILE A 148 -2.46 -25.57 1.62
CA ILE A 148 -2.90 -25.89 0.25
C ILE A 148 -1.67 -26.13 -0.65
N PRO A 149 -1.02 -27.30 -0.55
CA PRO A 149 0.18 -27.61 -1.33
C PRO A 149 -0.07 -27.48 -2.84
N GLY A 150 0.83 -26.80 -3.55
CA GLY A 150 0.71 -26.63 -5.00
C GLY A 150 -0.14 -25.43 -5.43
N ALA A 151 -0.95 -24.83 -4.54
CA ALA A 151 -1.76 -23.65 -4.87
C ALA A 151 -0.94 -22.36 -4.95
N PHE A 152 0.05 -22.19 -4.07
CA PHE A 152 0.80 -20.93 -3.96
C PHE A 152 2.30 -21.13 -4.19
N PRO A 153 2.96 -20.22 -4.95
CA PRO A 153 4.40 -20.26 -5.17
C PRO A 153 5.19 -20.07 -3.87
N SER A 154 6.44 -20.53 -3.85
CA SER A 154 7.36 -20.23 -2.74
C SER A 154 7.64 -18.72 -2.64
N ILE A 155 8.03 -18.23 -1.46
CA ILE A 155 8.39 -16.80 -1.29
C ILE A 155 9.51 -16.37 -2.24
N PRO A 156 10.62 -17.13 -2.41
CA PRO A 156 11.64 -16.78 -3.41
C PRO A 156 11.10 -16.71 -4.84
N THR A 157 10.20 -17.64 -5.21
CA THR A 157 9.54 -17.63 -6.52
C THR A 157 8.63 -16.41 -6.66
N LEU A 158 7.89 -16.05 -5.60
CA LEU A 158 7.04 -14.88 -5.58
C LEU A 158 7.85 -13.58 -5.67
N GLU A 159 8.98 -13.48 -4.97
CA GLU A 159 9.90 -12.35 -5.10
C GLU A 159 10.48 -12.22 -6.51
N SER A 160 10.77 -13.35 -7.18
CA SER A 160 11.13 -13.34 -8.60
C SER A 160 10.02 -12.76 -9.48
N TYR A 161 8.75 -13.11 -9.21
CA TYR A 161 7.61 -12.51 -9.92
C TYR A 161 7.48 -11.01 -9.59
N HIS A 162 7.65 -10.61 -8.33
CA HIS A 162 7.63 -9.19 -7.97
C HIS A 162 8.73 -8.39 -8.64
N ASN A 163 9.91 -8.98 -8.89
CA ASN A 163 10.99 -8.34 -9.65
C ASN A 163 10.64 -8.18 -11.14
N GLU A 164 9.79 -9.05 -11.69
CA GLU A 164 9.24 -8.95 -13.05
C GLU A 164 8.20 -7.81 -13.16
N PHE A 165 7.34 -7.65 -12.15
CA PHE A 165 6.28 -6.63 -12.11
C PHE A 165 6.80 -5.23 -11.78
N SER A 166 7.61 -5.11 -10.73
CA SER A 166 8.05 -3.82 -10.21
C SER A 166 9.48 -3.90 -9.74
N LYS A 167 10.34 -3.09 -10.37
CA LYS A 167 11.73 -2.88 -9.94
C LYS A 167 11.73 -2.43 -8.48
N ARG A 168 12.74 -2.89 -7.75
CA ARG A 168 12.98 -2.45 -6.37
C ARG A 168 13.12 -0.91 -6.34
N ILE A 169 12.49 -0.31 -5.35
CA ILE A 169 12.59 1.13 -5.08
C ILE A 169 13.78 1.35 -4.13
N GLU A 170 14.71 2.22 -4.51
CA GLU A 170 15.85 2.61 -3.69
C GLU A 170 15.65 4.01 -3.08
N GLU A 171 16.28 4.26 -1.93
CA GLU A 171 16.23 5.58 -1.28
C GLU A 171 16.91 6.64 -2.16
N GLY A 172 16.19 7.73 -2.44
CA GLY A 172 16.68 8.87 -3.21
C GLY A 172 16.73 8.66 -4.73
N GLU A 173 16.38 7.47 -5.24
CA GLU A 173 16.27 7.23 -6.68
C GLU A 173 15.06 7.97 -7.27
N TYR A 174 15.25 8.65 -8.41
CA TYR A 174 14.16 9.19 -9.21
C TYR A 174 13.89 8.27 -10.40
N ARG A 175 12.70 7.67 -10.41
CA ARG A 175 12.32 6.58 -11.31
C ARG A 175 11.67 7.07 -12.60
N PHE A 176 12.42 7.88 -13.38
CA PHE A 176 11.90 8.49 -14.61
C PHE A 176 11.65 7.46 -15.72
N ASP A 177 12.50 6.44 -15.87
CA ASP A 177 12.33 5.41 -16.89
C ASP A 177 11.06 4.58 -16.64
N GLU A 178 10.79 4.26 -15.37
CA GLU A 178 9.58 3.60 -14.94
C GLU A 178 8.35 4.51 -15.08
N LEU A 179 8.50 5.82 -14.84
CA LEU A 179 7.44 6.80 -15.08
C LEU A 179 7.06 6.87 -16.57
N VAL A 180 8.03 6.84 -17.48
CA VAL A 180 7.77 6.78 -18.94
C VAL A 180 7.03 5.51 -19.30
N SER A 181 7.48 4.37 -18.79
CA SER A 181 6.81 3.08 -19.02
C SER A 181 5.37 3.08 -18.49
N TYR A 182 5.16 3.69 -17.32
CA TYR A 182 3.85 3.86 -16.72
C TYR A 182 2.94 4.79 -17.53
N SER A 183 3.44 5.97 -17.92
CA SER A 183 2.76 6.97 -18.76
C SER A 183 2.33 6.39 -20.11
N ASN A 184 3.19 5.60 -20.76
CA ASN A 184 2.86 4.90 -22.00
C ASN A 184 1.77 3.85 -21.81
N LYS A 185 1.78 3.13 -20.68
CA LYS A 185 0.79 2.09 -20.37
C LYS A 185 -0.62 2.66 -20.18
N ILE A 186 -0.73 3.82 -19.55
CA ILE A 186 -2.00 4.53 -19.34
C ILE A 186 -2.35 5.47 -20.49
N ASN A 187 -1.51 5.56 -21.52
CA ASN A 187 -1.65 6.47 -22.66
C ASN A 187 -1.90 7.94 -22.23
N CYS A 188 -1.13 8.44 -21.26
CA CYS A 188 -1.26 9.81 -20.77
C CYS A 188 0.09 10.48 -20.55
N SER A 189 0.29 11.63 -21.21
CA SER A 189 1.51 12.43 -21.13
C SER A 189 1.40 13.62 -20.16
N TYR A 190 0.22 13.90 -19.61
CA TYR A 190 0.00 15.01 -18.68
C TYR A 190 -0.03 14.51 -17.24
N ILE A 191 0.79 15.12 -16.41
CA ILE A 191 0.93 14.72 -15.01
C ILE A 191 0.88 15.92 -14.07
N TYR A 192 0.43 15.64 -12.85
CA TYR A 192 0.50 16.54 -11.72
C TYR A 192 1.42 15.92 -10.65
N ILE A 193 2.27 16.72 -10.02
CA ILE A 193 3.27 16.23 -9.07
C ILE A 193 2.95 16.72 -7.68
N SER A 194 3.04 15.84 -6.70
CA SER A 194 2.79 16.15 -5.30
C SER A 194 4.00 15.78 -4.46
N GLU A 195 4.47 16.72 -3.64
CA GLU A 195 5.54 16.50 -2.67
C GLU A 195 4.97 16.60 -1.25
N ASP A 196 5.30 15.63 -0.40
CA ASP A 196 4.90 15.68 1.00
C ASP A 196 5.84 14.86 1.90
N CYS A 197 5.76 15.07 3.21
CA CYS A 197 6.53 14.37 4.22
C CYS A 197 5.63 13.72 5.28
N THR A 198 6.01 12.53 5.74
CA THR A 198 5.40 11.93 6.94
C THR A 198 6.45 11.43 7.93
N SER A 199 6.08 11.31 9.20
CA SER A 199 6.99 10.86 10.24
C SER A 199 7.34 9.38 10.11
N VAL A 200 8.59 9.07 10.45
CA VAL A 200 9.13 7.70 10.42
C VAL A 200 9.82 7.37 11.73
N ILE A 201 10.00 6.07 11.98
CA ILE A 201 10.82 5.60 13.08
C ILE A 201 12.28 5.86 12.72
N SER A 202 12.92 6.76 13.48
CA SER A 202 14.35 7.07 13.37
C SER A 202 15.20 5.85 13.69
N LYS A 203 15.49 5.05 12.68
CA LYS A 203 16.23 3.80 12.80
C LYS A 203 16.97 3.50 11.51
N VAL A 204 18.23 3.14 11.66
CA VAL A 204 19.09 2.73 10.56
C VAL A 204 18.97 1.23 10.34
N ASN A 205 18.74 0.83 9.10
CA ASN A 205 18.64 -0.55 8.65
C ASN A 205 19.71 -0.85 7.60
N TYR A 206 20.22 -2.08 7.60
CA TYR A 206 21.19 -2.52 6.61
C TYR A 206 20.47 -3.19 5.44
N ASP A 207 20.76 -2.71 4.24
CA ASP A 207 20.30 -3.27 2.98
C ASP A 207 21.37 -4.18 2.38
N VAL A 208 21.13 -5.48 2.46
CA VAL A 208 22.02 -6.54 1.96
C VAL A 208 22.25 -6.45 0.44
N THR A 209 21.27 -5.95 -0.32
CA THR A 209 21.34 -5.99 -1.78
C THR A 209 22.23 -4.89 -2.33
N THR A 210 22.13 -3.70 -1.76
CA THR A 210 22.92 -2.52 -2.15
C THR A 210 24.15 -2.34 -1.29
N ASN A 211 24.37 -3.17 -0.26
CA ASN A 211 25.41 -2.99 0.74
C ASN A 211 25.39 -1.58 1.38
N SER A 212 24.18 -1.05 1.64
CA SER A 212 24.01 0.32 2.15
C SER A 212 23.22 0.37 3.45
N PHE A 213 23.42 1.43 4.22
CA PHE A 213 22.68 1.73 5.44
C PHE A 213 21.59 2.78 5.15
N ILE A 214 20.33 2.39 5.36
CA ILE A 214 19.14 3.19 5.06
C ILE A 214 18.59 3.78 6.36
N GLY A 215 18.20 5.06 6.34
CA GLY A 215 17.61 5.74 7.50
C GLY A 215 18.46 6.88 8.08
N PHE A 216 19.62 7.16 7.49
CA PHE A 216 20.31 8.44 7.67
C PHE A 216 19.72 9.50 6.74
N CYS A 217 19.84 10.78 7.08
CA CYS A 217 19.46 11.87 6.19
C CYS A 217 20.50 12.01 5.07
N PRO A 218 20.19 11.69 3.80
CA PRO A 218 21.13 11.84 2.71
C PRO A 218 21.47 13.31 2.50
N GLU A 219 22.72 13.56 2.10
CA GLU A 219 23.18 14.87 1.66
C GLU A 219 22.46 15.27 0.38
N LEU A 220 21.90 16.47 0.38
CA LEU A 220 21.16 17.03 -0.74
C LEU A 220 22.05 17.95 -1.58
N LYS A 221 22.37 17.52 -2.82
CA LYS A 221 23.07 18.35 -3.81
C LYS A 221 22.04 18.99 -4.72
N ASN A 222 21.90 20.32 -4.64
CA ASN A 222 20.84 21.07 -5.33
C ASN A 222 19.43 20.53 -5.02
N GLY A 223 19.21 20.11 -3.77
CA GLY A 223 17.95 19.52 -3.32
C GLY A 223 17.71 18.07 -3.71
N LEU A 224 18.64 17.44 -4.42
CA LEU A 224 18.54 16.04 -4.80
C LEU A 224 19.37 15.16 -3.85
N PRO A 225 18.80 14.06 -3.32
CA PRO A 225 19.52 13.13 -2.48
C PRO A 225 20.58 12.34 -3.24
N SER A 226 21.69 12.04 -2.58
CA SER A 226 22.71 11.13 -3.11
C SER A 226 22.29 9.68 -2.90
N ILE A 227 22.06 8.95 -3.99
CA ILE A 227 21.69 7.53 -3.98
C ILE A 227 22.85 6.70 -3.38
N ARG A 228 22.52 5.76 -2.48
CA ARG A 228 23.50 4.84 -1.86
C ARG A 228 24.68 5.54 -1.19
N GLN A 229 24.46 6.71 -0.60
CA GLN A 229 25.52 7.48 0.06
C GLN A 229 26.23 6.70 1.18
N TYR A 230 25.48 5.94 1.98
CA TYR A 230 26.00 5.26 3.16
C TYR A 230 26.34 3.79 2.87
N GLN A 231 27.39 3.56 2.09
CA GLN A 231 27.94 2.23 1.82
C GLN A 231 29.30 2.08 2.49
N THR A 232 29.47 1.05 3.32
CA THR A 232 30.77 0.78 3.95
C THR A 232 30.93 -0.69 4.31
N ASP A 233 32.17 -1.17 4.22
CA ASP A 233 32.64 -2.44 4.75
C ASP A 233 33.48 -2.24 6.03
N ASP A 234 33.59 -1.01 6.54
CA ASP A 234 34.25 -0.67 7.80
C ASP A 234 33.23 -0.34 8.90
N PHE A 235 33.41 -0.97 10.06
CA PHE A 235 32.59 -0.70 11.24
C PHE A 235 32.83 0.71 11.80
N TYR A 236 34.05 1.25 11.71
CA TYR A 236 34.37 2.57 12.28
C TYR A 236 33.73 3.69 11.49
N GLU A 237 33.71 3.58 10.17
CA GLU A 237 33.00 4.53 9.31
C GLU A 237 31.49 4.54 9.63
N LEU A 238 30.88 3.36 9.82
CA LEU A 238 29.48 3.29 10.29
C LEU A 238 29.31 3.98 11.66
N GLU A 239 30.21 3.72 12.61
CA GLU A 239 30.18 4.34 13.93
C GLU A 239 30.34 5.87 13.87
N GLU A 240 31.20 6.37 13.00
CA GLU A 240 31.37 7.80 12.72
C GLU A 240 30.08 8.41 12.19
N TRP A 241 29.38 7.76 11.26
CA TRP A 241 28.09 8.26 10.75
C TRP A 241 27.03 8.35 11.85
N PHE A 242 26.97 7.41 12.78
CA PHE A 242 26.05 7.51 13.93
C PHE A 242 26.35 8.70 14.87
N GLN A 243 27.56 9.26 14.81
CA GLN A 243 27.96 10.42 15.60
C GLN A 243 27.82 11.74 14.84
N THR A 244 28.06 11.72 13.53
CA THR A 244 28.18 12.92 12.69
C THR A 244 26.95 13.17 11.82
N VAL A 245 26.23 12.13 11.43
CA VAL A 245 25.08 12.19 10.52
C VAL A 245 23.78 12.02 11.28
N LYS A 246 22.81 12.88 10.98
CA LYS A 246 21.47 12.77 11.56
C LYS A 246 20.70 11.60 10.97
N GLN A 247 19.92 10.95 11.81
CA GLN A 247 18.95 9.96 11.39
C GLN A 247 17.67 10.65 10.91
N SER A 248 17.04 10.05 9.90
CA SER A 248 15.82 10.54 9.28
C SER A 248 14.64 10.40 10.24
N THR A 249 13.96 11.51 10.50
CA THR A 249 12.74 11.57 11.32
C THR A 249 11.49 11.66 10.45
N LEU A 250 11.64 12.06 9.20
CA LEU A 250 10.59 12.12 8.18
C LEU A 250 11.02 11.32 6.94
N VAL A 251 10.05 10.87 6.16
CA VAL A 251 10.25 10.45 4.77
C VAL A 251 9.58 11.48 3.87
N ASN A 252 10.34 12.03 2.93
CA ASN A 252 9.85 12.89 1.87
C ASN A 252 9.53 12.02 0.64
N ILE A 253 8.37 12.21 0.03
CA ILE A 253 7.95 11.48 -1.16
C ILE A 253 7.51 12.43 -2.27
N HIS A 254 7.72 11.98 -3.51
CA HIS A 254 7.26 12.64 -4.72
C HIS A 254 6.33 11.66 -5.43
N THR A 255 5.05 12.01 -5.47
CA THR A 255 4.04 11.22 -6.19
C THR A 255 3.63 11.94 -7.45
N VAL A 256 3.30 11.16 -8.46
CA VAL A 256 2.87 11.64 -9.77
C VAL A 256 1.47 11.12 -10.01
N GLN A 257 0.53 12.04 -10.17
CA GLN A 257 -0.84 11.76 -10.53
C GLN A 257 -1.03 12.03 -12.03
N PRO A 258 -1.35 11.01 -12.84
CA PRO A 258 -1.77 11.24 -14.21
C PRO A 258 -3.07 12.02 -14.25
N ILE A 259 -3.17 12.94 -15.21
CA ILE A 259 -4.40 13.69 -15.48
C ILE A 259 -5.14 12.92 -16.58
N THR A 260 -5.98 11.99 -16.18
CA THR A 260 -6.74 11.09 -17.07
C THR A 260 -8.22 11.09 -16.70
N HIS A 261 -9.08 10.75 -17.67
CA HIS A 261 -10.53 10.60 -17.44
C HIS A 261 -10.87 9.39 -16.56
N GLU A 262 -10.05 8.34 -16.62
CA GLU A 262 -10.16 7.16 -15.75
C GLU A 262 -9.29 7.33 -14.50
N ALA A 263 -9.71 6.74 -13.38
CA ALA A 263 -9.03 6.82 -12.09
C ALA A 263 -7.67 6.07 -12.10
N ALA A 264 -6.65 6.69 -12.68
CA ALA A 264 -5.29 6.16 -12.69
C ALA A 264 -4.65 6.26 -11.30
N ALA A 265 -4.02 5.17 -10.86
CA ALA A 265 -3.37 5.12 -9.55
C ALA A 265 -2.12 6.04 -9.49
N PRO A 266 -1.86 6.76 -8.39
CA PRO A 266 -0.64 7.53 -8.23
C PRO A 266 0.63 6.70 -8.40
N PHE A 267 1.63 7.27 -9.07
CA PHE A 267 2.97 6.68 -9.23
C PHE A 267 3.96 7.30 -8.25
N LEU A 268 4.72 6.48 -7.51
CA LEU A 268 5.80 6.97 -6.64
C LEU A 268 7.07 7.19 -7.46
N LEU A 269 7.41 8.47 -7.68
CA LEU A 269 8.60 8.88 -8.45
C LEU A 269 9.89 8.75 -7.64
N SER A 270 9.89 9.24 -6.40
CA SER A 270 11.06 9.18 -5.51
C SER A 270 10.65 9.27 -4.05
N CYS A 271 11.47 8.69 -3.16
CA CYS A 271 11.35 8.91 -1.73
C CYS A 271 12.70 8.83 -1.02
N PHE A 272 12.89 9.65 0.01
CA PHE A 272 14.10 9.65 0.82
C PHE A 272 13.85 10.19 2.23
N GLY A 273 14.70 9.80 3.18
CA GLY A 273 14.62 10.30 4.54
C GLY A 273 15.06 11.77 4.68
N THR A 274 14.49 12.50 5.64
CA THR A 274 14.89 13.88 5.93
C THR A 274 14.67 14.22 7.42
N ASP A 275 15.33 15.27 7.89
CA ASP A 275 15.17 15.86 9.23
C ASP A 275 14.38 17.18 9.21
N ASN A 276 13.70 17.47 8.09
CA ASN A 276 12.95 18.70 7.85
C ASN A 276 13.79 19.98 7.72
N GLN A 277 15.12 19.90 7.64
CA GLN A 277 15.99 21.09 7.53
C GLN A 277 16.23 21.56 6.08
N ILE A 278 15.42 21.07 5.13
CA ILE A 278 15.52 21.43 3.72
C ILE A 278 15.12 22.90 3.54
N VAL A 279 15.99 23.68 2.90
CA VAL A 279 15.73 25.08 2.55
C VAL A 279 14.93 25.21 1.26
N SER A 280 14.11 26.25 1.15
CA SER A 280 13.21 26.49 0.00
C SER A 280 13.90 26.51 -1.35
N ILE A 281 15.15 26.98 -1.43
CA ILE A 281 15.90 27.01 -2.69
C ILE A 281 16.25 25.60 -3.20
N SER A 282 16.55 24.67 -2.28
CA SER A 282 16.78 23.27 -2.60
C SER A 282 15.51 22.59 -3.12
N ILE A 283 14.36 22.95 -2.55
CA ILE A 283 13.05 22.48 -3.03
C ILE A 283 12.84 22.95 -4.47
N LEU A 284 13.08 24.23 -4.76
CA LEU A 284 12.94 24.80 -6.10
C LEU A 284 13.85 24.10 -7.13
N PHE A 285 15.13 23.91 -6.82
CA PHE A 285 16.05 23.21 -7.72
C PHE A 285 15.62 21.78 -8.01
N ARG A 286 15.07 21.09 -7.02
CA ARG A 286 14.51 19.76 -7.19
C ARG A 286 13.25 19.75 -8.07
N TRP A 287 12.32 20.69 -7.90
CA TRP A 287 11.16 20.81 -8.78
C TRP A 287 11.56 21.11 -10.22
N LEU A 288 12.55 21.99 -10.42
CA LEU A 288 13.12 22.28 -11.75
C LEU A 288 13.74 21.02 -12.37
N TYR A 289 14.54 20.28 -11.60
CA TYR A 289 15.13 19.02 -12.06
C TYR A 289 14.07 18.00 -12.49
N ILE A 290 13.02 17.82 -11.68
CA ILE A 290 11.91 16.93 -12.00
C ILE A 290 11.21 17.39 -13.28
N TYR A 291 10.91 18.69 -13.39
CA TYR A 291 10.28 19.28 -14.57
C TYR A 291 11.10 19.05 -15.84
N GLU A 292 12.40 19.36 -15.82
CA GLU A 292 13.30 19.17 -16.97
C GLU A 292 13.42 17.71 -17.40
N LYS A 293 13.50 16.80 -16.42
CA LYS A 293 13.55 15.35 -16.68
C LYS A 293 12.25 14.81 -17.26
N CYS A 294 11.10 15.25 -16.76
CA CYS A 294 9.81 14.91 -17.36
C CYS A 294 9.69 15.46 -18.79
N HIS A 295 10.05 16.72 -19.00
CA HIS A 295 10.01 17.38 -20.30
C HIS A 295 10.87 16.66 -21.35
N THR A 296 12.11 16.28 -20.98
CA THR A 296 13.02 15.52 -21.84
C THR A 296 12.43 14.17 -22.28
N ASN A 297 11.52 13.62 -21.48
CA ASN A 297 10.84 12.35 -21.73
C ASN A 297 9.45 12.52 -22.35
N ASN A 298 9.12 13.70 -22.90
CA ASN A 298 7.81 14.04 -23.46
C ASN A 298 6.64 13.92 -22.47
N ILE A 299 6.92 14.06 -21.17
CA ILE A 299 5.92 14.11 -20.11
C ILE A 299 5.73 15.57 -19.69
N LYS A 300 4.51 16.07 -19.82
CA LYS A 300 4.14 17.45 -19.52
C LYS A 300 3.66 17.55 -18.07
N VAL A 301 4.44 18.24 -17.25
CA VAL A 301 4.06 18.58 -15.88
C VAL A 301 3.14 19.78 -15.89
N VAL A 302 1.91 19.62 -15.41
CA VAL A 302 0.89 20.69 -15.34
C VAL A 302 1.07 21.54 -14.08
N GLY A 303 1.51 20.94 -12.98
CA GLY A 303 1.72 21.66 -11.73
C GLY A 303 2.39 20.83 -10.65
N PHE A 304 2.76 21.54 -9.58
CA PHE A 304 3.26 20.97 -8.34
C PHE A 304 2.29 21.34 -7.21
N SER A 305 1.97 20.37 -6.36
CA SER A 305 1.33 20.60 -5.06
C SER A 305 2.24 20.16 -3.93
N SER A 306 2.06 20.81 -2.78
CA SER A 306 2.72 20.45 -1.56
C SER A 306 1.90 20.96 -0.39
N ASP A 307 2.19 20.44 0.80
CA ASP A 307 1.62 20.94 2.04
C ASP A 307 2.03 22.41 2.29
N ALA A 308 1.21 23.13 3.06
CA ALA A 308 1.37 24.56 3.33
C ALA A 308 2.51 24.89 4.32
N ASP A 309 3.53 24.03 4.43
CA ASP A 309 4.71 24.30 5.25
C ASP A 309 5.43 25.56 4.72
N PRO A 310 5.86 26.48 5.61
CA PRO A 310 6.55 27.71 5.23
C PRO A 310 7.67 27.53 4.19
N LYS A 311 8.42 26.42 4.22
CA LYS A 311 9.51 26.18 3.25
C LYS A 311 8.99 25.93 1.83
N PHE A 312 7.86 25.23 1.68
CA PHE A 312 7.21 24.95 0.41
C PHE A 312 6.50 26.18 -0.12
N VAL A 313 5.78 26.90 0.73
CA VAL A 313 5.13 28.17 0.37
C VAL A 313 6.17 29.18 -0.12
N LYS A 314 7.33 29.27 0.54
CA LYS A 314 8.43 30.12 0.08
C LYS A 314 9.02 29.65 -1.25
N ALA A 315 9.13 28.33 -1.49
CA ALA A 315 9.57 27.81 -2.78
C ALA A 315 8.57 28.14 -3.91
N MET A 316 7.26 28.02 -3.65
CA MET A 316 6.20 28.41 -4.57
C MET A 316 6.24 29.90 -4.89
N ARG A 317 6.42 30.76 -3.87
CA ARG A 317 6.60 32.22 -4.06
C ARG A 317 7.80 32.53 -4.96
N LEU A 318 8.93 31.84 -4.76
CA LEU A 318 10.11 32.00 -5.62
C LEU A 318 9.86 31.51 -7.05
N ALA A 319 9.18 30.37 -7.22
CA ALA A 319 8.87 29.80 -8.53
C ALA A 319 7.94 30.68 -9.36
N THR A 320 6.90 31.22 -8.73
CA THR A 320 5.87 32.04 -9.38
C THR A 320 6.25 33.52 -9.51
N GLY A 321 7.31 33.96 -8.83
CA GLY A 321 7.63 35.39 -8.67
C GLY A 321 6.63 36.16 -7.78
N TYR A 322 5.58 35.50 -7.29
CA TYR A 322 4.48 36.11 -6.55
C TYR A 322 4.94 36.53 -5.14
N PHE A 323 4.66 37.78 -4.74
CA PHE A 323 5.11 38.39 -3.48
C PHE A 323 6.64 38.43 -3.24
N SER A 324 7.48 38.23 -4.26
CA SER A 324 8.95 38.31 -4.11
C SER A 324 9.45 39.75 -3.85
N GLN A 325 8.66 40.75 -4.26
CA GLN A 325 8.97 42.19 -4.14
C GLN A 325 8.09 42.94 -3.13
N LEU A 326 7.18 42.25 -2.43
CA LEU A 326 6.20 42.90 -1.57
C LEU A 326 6.52 42.65 -0.09
N PRO A 327 6.30 43.66 0.79
CA PRO A 327 6.49 43.49 2.22
C PRO A 327 5.60 42.35 2.74
N ASN A 328 6.03 41.69 3.83
CA ASN A 328 5.19 40.70 4.52
C ASN A 328 3.94 41.41 5.06
N ILE A 329 2.83 41.29 4.33
CA ILE A 329 1.52 41.79 4.77
C ILE A 329 0.85 40.68 5.59
N ASN A 330 0.28 41.03 6.74
CA ASN A 330 -0.51 40.09 7.55
C ASN A 330 -1.85 39.82 6.84
N ILE A 331 -2.05 38.60 6.36
CA ILE A 331 -3.22 38.21 5.53
C ILE A 331 -4.49 38.08 6.40
N LEU A 332 -4.35 37.83 7.70
CA LEU A 332 -5.46 37.58 8.62
C LEU A 332 -6.30 38.83 8.96
N ASP A 333 -5.82 40.02 8.61
CA ASP A 333 -6.47 41.30 8.96
C ASP A 333 -7.17 41.97 7.75
N ARG A 334 -7.43 41.24 6.67
CA ARG A 334 -8.01 41.79 5.43
C ARG A 334 -9.49 41.44 5.25
N GLU A 335 -10.29 42.45 4.89
CA GLU A 335 -11.72 42.31 4.52
C GLU A 335 -11.90 41.68 3.11
N ASP A 336 -10.81 41.53 2.36
CA ASP A 336 -10.75 41.12 0.97
C ASP A 336 -10.10 39.73 0.78
N ILE A 337 -10.54 38.75 1.59
CA ILE A 337 -10.24 37.32 1.38
C ILE A 337 -10.85 36.89 0.05
N PHE A 338 -10.03 36.39 -0.87
CA PHE A 338 -10.47 35.86 -2.17
C PHE A 338 -10.40 34.34 -2.16
N GLU A 339 -11.51 33.70 -2.49
CA GLU A 339 -11.65 32.26 -2.59
C GLU A 339 -11.54 31.86 -4.07
N ILE A 340 -10.52 31.07 -4.41
CA ILE A 340 -10.40 30.46 -5.73
C ILE A 340 -11.07 29.10 -5.64
N GLN A 341 -12.21 28.94 -6.32
CA GLN A 341 -12.80 27.62 -6.54
C GLN A 341 -11.97 26.87 -7.59
N ILE A 342 -10.95 26.16 -7.11
CA ILE A 342 -10.27 25.13 -7.90
C ILE A 342 -11.19 23.91 -7.87
N PRO A 343 -11.50 23.26 -9.02
CA PRO A 343 -12.27 22.02 -9.00
C PRO A 343 -11.66 21.02 -8.03
N ASP A 344 -12.47 20.37 -7.19
CA ASP A 344 -11.97 19.39 -6.20
C ASP A 344 -11.16 18.27 -6.85
N SER A 345 -11.41 17.98 -8.12
CA SER A 345 -10.66 17.02 -8.93
C SER A 345 -9.21 17.44 -9.24
N TRP A 346 -8.83 18.71 -9.01
CA TRP A 346 -7.53 19.28 -9.37
C TRP A 346 -6.62 19.55 -8.15
N ILE A 347 -7.16 19.63 -6.94
CA ILE A 347 -6.37 19.83 -5.72
C ILE A 347 -5.94 18.49 -5.16
N CYS A 348 -4.66 18.15 -5.23
CA CYS A 348 -4.22 16.80 -4.85
C CYS A 348 -2.82 16.76 -4.22
N SER A 349 -2.66 17.16 -2.95
CA SER A 349 -1.68 16.51 -2.05
C SER A 349 -2.16 15.13 -1.58
N GLN A 350 -3.45 14.84 -1.80
CA GLN A 350 -4.11 13.55 -1.55
C GLN A 350 -3.36 12.33 -2.10
N PRO A 351 -2.65 12.35 -3.26
CA PRO A 351 -1.86 11.22 -3.72
C PRO A 351 -0.73 10.83 -2.75
N CYS A 352 -0.06 11.81 -2.13
CA CYS A 352 0.94 11.56 -1.10
C CYS A 352 0.30 10.95 0.15
N GLU A 353 -0.76 11.56 0.66
CA GLU A 353 -1.44 11.05 1.86
C GLU A 353 -2.09 9.69 1.62
N ASN A 354 -2.64 9.42 0.43
CA ASN A 354 -3.14 8.11 0.03
C ASN A 354 -2.02 7.06 -0.03
N MET A 355 -0.82 7.44 -0.49
CA MET A 355 0.35 6.58 -0.45
C MET A 355 0.77 6.27 0.99
N PHE A 356 0.78 7.27 1.87
CA PHE A 356 1.06 7.08 3.29
C PHE A 356 0.01 6.19 3.96
N ARG A 357 -1.28 6.46 3.76
CA ARG A 357 -2.39 5.64 4.27
C ARG A 357 -2.28 4.20 3.78
N SER A 358 -2.00 4.00 2.50
CA SER A 358 -1.81 2.66 1.93
C SER A 358 -0.59 1.96 2.53
N ALA A 359 0.52 2.68 2.75
CA ALA A 359 1.69 2.13 3.43
C ALA A 359 1.40 1.81 4.92
N ARG A 360 0.58 2.62 5.59
CA ARG A 360 0.13 2.33 6.96
C ARG A 360 -0.79 1.11 6.99
N ALA A 361 -1.70 0.95 6.02
CA ALA A 361 -2.62 -0.17 5.93
C ALA A 361 -1.95 -1.51 5.60
N LEU A 362 -0.80 -1.51 4.91
CA LEU A 362 -0.01 -2.71 4.62
C LEU A 362 0.88 -3.16 5.80
N THR A 363 0.51 -2.83 7.04
CA THR A 363 1.07 -3.45 8.24
C THR A 363 0.59 -4.90 8.37
N GLY A 364 1.38 -5.74 9.03
CA GLY A 364 0.94 -7.11 9.31
C GLY A 364 -0.32 -7.10 10.18
N SER A 365 -1.12 -8.16 10.09
CA SER A 365 -2.29 -8.39 10.95
C SER A 365 -1.97 -8.34 12.43
N PHE A 366 -0.69 -8.48 12.76
CA PHE A 366 -0.12 -8.28 14.08
C PHE A 366 0.87 -7.10 14.09
N SER A 367 0.55 -5.91 13.57
CA SER A 367 1.32 -4.70 13.89
C SER A 367 0.43 -3.48 14.12
N THR A 368 0.56 -2.85 15.31
CA THR A 368 -0.10 -1.58 15.68
C THR A 368 0.80 -0.38 15.50
N MET A 369 2.03 -0.61 15.02
CA MET A 369 2.93 0.47 14.68
C MET A 369 2.37 1.20 13.47
N THR A 370 1.81 2.38 13.71
CA THR A 370 1.34 3.30 12.67
C THR A 370 2.52 3.81 11.84
N ASN A 371 3.69 3.96 12.47
CA ASN A 371 4.91 4.42 11.83
C ASN A 371 5.80 3.27 11.34
N PHE A 372 6.63 3.57 10.35
CA PHE A 372 7.56 2.65 9.71
C PHE A 372 8.95 3.27 9.65
N THR A 373 10.01 2.46 9.54
CA THR A 373 11.34 2.96 9.15
C THR A 373 11.36 3.29 7.65
N ILE A 374 12.36 4.03 7.18
CA ILE A 374 12.54 4.30 5.73
C ILE A 374 12.57 3.00 4.92
N GLN A 375 13.32 1.99 5.37
CA GLN A 375 13.40 0.72 4.65
C GLN A 375 12.07 -0.05 4.65
N GLN A 376 11.28 0.05 5.73
CA GLN A 376 9.94 -0.51 5.74
C GLN A 376 9.02 0.23 4.76
N PHE A 377 9.11 1.55 4.68
CA PHE A 377 8.34 2.34 3.71
C PHE A 377 8.64 1.94 2.26
N LEU A 378 9.93 1.83 1.89
CA LEU A 378 10.37 1.37 0.56
C LEU A 378 9.82 -0.02 0.21
N SER A 379 9.84 -0.95 1.18
CA SER A 379 9.30 -2.30 0.99
C SER A 379 7.78 -2.30 0.79
N LYS A 380 7.06 -1.45 1.53
CA LYS A 380 5.60 -1.35 1.43
C LYS A 380 5.14 -0.63 0.16
N THR A 381 5.80 0.45 -0.23
CA THR A 381 5.51 1.16 -1.48
C THR A 381 5.72 0.28 -2.71
N ARG A 382 6.71 -0.62 -2.67
CA ARG A 382 6.85 -1.66 -3.69
C ARG A 382 5.62 -2.57 -3.77
N LYS A 383 5.06 -3.00 -2.65
CA LYS A 383 3.80 -3.79 -2.62
C LYS A 383 2.63 -2.99 -3.17
N ILE A 384 2.53 -1.70 -2.82
CA ILE A 384 1.49 -0.80 -3.36
C ILE A 384 1.62 -0.70 -4.88
N SER A 385 2.83 -0.53 -5.41
CA SER A 385 3.07 -0.50 -6.86
C SER A 385 2.59 -1.77 -7.55
N ILE A 386 2.84 -2.95 -6.96
CA ILE A 386 2.38 -4.25 -7.49
C ILE A 386 0.84 -4.32 -7.44
N LEU A 387 0.21 -3.91 -6.35
CA LEU A 387 -1.24 -3.90 -6.22
C LEU A 387 -1.90 -2.95 -7.23
N ASN A 388 -1.34 -1.76 -7.42
CA ASN A 388 -1.82 -0.80 -8.40
C ASN A 388 -1.68 -1.34 -9.83
N GLU A 389 -0.59 -2.04 -10.14
CA GLU A 389 -0.41 -2.67 -11.44
C GLU A 389 -1.43 -3.78 -11.71
N ILE A 390 -1.71 -4.61 -10.70
CA ILE A 390 -2.72 -5.66 -10.76
C ILE A 390 -4.11 -5.03 -10.97
N LYS A 391 -4.43 -3.98 -10.22
CA LYS A 391 -5.70 -3.25 -10.34
C LYS A 391 -5.89 -2.63 -11.74
N CYS A 392 -4.85 -1.97 -12.27
CA CYS A 392 -4.90 -1.40 -13.64
C CYS A 392 -5.13 -2.48 -14.70
N PHE A 393 -4.56 -3.68 -14.53
CA PHE A 393 -4.81 -4.79 -15.45
C PHE A 393 -6.26 -5.26 -15.40
N GLU A 394 -6.90 -5.25 -14.23
CA GLU A 394 -8.29 -5.67 -14.09
C GLU A 394 -9.24 -4.68 -14.74
N GLU A 395 -9.04 -3.38 -14.51
CA GLU A 395 -9.88 -2.30 -15.06
C GLU A 395 -9.77 -2.22 -16.60
N SER A 396 -8.57 -2.44 -17.16
CA SER A 396 -8.36 -2.47 -18.61
C SER A 396 -8.82 -3.77 -19.28
N SER A 397 -9.13 -4.80 -18.50
CA SER A 397 -9.59 -6.08 -19.06
C SER A 397 -11.11 -6.08 -19.21
N THR A 398 -11.60 -6.06 -20.45
CA THR A 398 -13.02 -6.29 -20.80
C THR A 398 -13.51 -7.72 -20.48
N ASN A 399 -12.66 -8.53 -19.87
CA ASN A 399 -12.97 -9.89 -19.48
C ASN A 399 -13.80 -9.89 -18.19
N SER A 400 -15.03 -10.41 -18.28
CA SER A 400 -15.87 -10.83 -17.14
C SER A 400 -15.18 -11.76 -16.14
N ASN A 401 -13.98 -12.26 -16.49
CA ASN A 401 -13.18 -13.27 -15.80
C ASN A 401 -12.00 -12.69 -14.99
N ALA A 402 -11.92 -11.37 -14.80
CA ALA A 402 -10.93 -10.74 -13.96
C ALA A 402 -11.19 -11.04 -12.47
N ILE A 403 -10.11 -11.23 -11.69
CA ILE A 403 -10.21 -11.28 -10.23
C ILE A 403 -10.76 -9.92 -9.80
N LYS A 404 -11.88 -9.88 -9.08
CA LYS A 404 -12.36 -8.62 -8.51
C LYS A 404 -11.79 -8.52 -7.10
N PHE A 405 -10.82 -7.63 -6.88
CA PHE A 405 -10.39 -7.34 -5.53
C PHE A 405 -11.54 -6.71 -4.73
N PRO A 406 -11.67 -7.02 -3.43
CA PRO A 406 -12.60 -6.33 -2.57
C PRO A 406 -12.26 -4.84 -2.55
N THR A 407 -13.08 -4.03 -3.20
CA THR A 407 -13.04 -2.58 -3.03
C THR A 407 -13.59 -2.28 -1.64
N HIS A 408 -12.98 -1.32 -0.96
CA HIS A 408 -13.50 -0.85 0.33
C HIS A 408 -14.95 -0.41 0.10
N HIS A 409 -15.90 -0.85 0.94
CA HIS A 409 -17.35 -0.60 0.75
C HIS A 409 -17.70 0.88 0.51
N LYS A 410 -16.92 1.81 1.09
CA LYS A 410 -17.02 3.26 0.80
C LYS A 410 -16.74 3.66 -0.66
N GLN A 411 -15.85 2.96 -1.38
CA GLN A 411 -15.62 3.18 -2.81
C GLN A 411 -16.75 2.64 -3.69
N ASN A 412 -17.48 1.61 -3.25
CA ASN A 412 -18.65 1.11 -3.96
C ASN A 412 -19.91 1.98 -3.75
N GLN A 413 -20.02 2.70 -2.64
CA GLN A 413 -21.14 3.63 -2.41
C GLN A 413 -21.14 4.80 -3.40
N ASN A 414 -19.96 5.26 -3.85
CA ASN A 414 -19.88 6.29 -4.89
C ASN A 414 -20.32 5.78 -6.28
N ASN A 415 -20.23 4.47 -6.54
CA ASN A 415 -20.69 3.86 -7.80
C ASN A 415 -22.15 3.39 -7.76
N SER A 416 -22.82 3.44 -6.61
CA SER A 416 -24.20 2.98 -6.43
C SER A 416 -25.22 4.11 -6.21
N PHE A 417 -24.80 5.38 -6.29
CA PHE A 417 -25.71 6.47 -6.61
C PHE A 417 -26.03 6.45 -8.12
N SER A 418 -27.10 5.74 -8.43
CA SER A 418 -27.75 5.65 -9.73
C SER A 418 -27.95 7.03 -10.39
N SER A 419 -27.25 7.24 -11.50
CA SER A 419 -27.73 7.94 -12.71
C SER A 419 -28.80 9.02 -12.51
N THR A 420 -28.35 10.25 -12.27
CA THR A 420 -28.77 11.33 -13.15
C THR A 420 -27.57 11.65 -14.03
N SER A 421 -27.76 11.47 -15.34
CA SER A 421 -26.82 11.88 -16.37
C SER A 421 -26.72 13.41 -16.38
N THR A 422 -26.01 13.99 -15.43
CA THR A 422 -25.25 15.20 -15.73
C THR A 422 -24.05 14.71 -16.52
N SER A 423 -23.95 15.09 -17.79
CA SER A 423 -22.69 14.98 -18.50
C SER A 423 -21.63 15.63 -17.64
N MET A 424 -20.76 14.83 -17.01
CA MET A 424 -19.45 15.31 -16.61
C MET A 424 -18.82 15.76 -17.91
N ASP A 425 -18.87 17.08 -18.17
CA ASP A 425 -18.28 17.67 -19.35
C ASP A 425 -16.85 17.15 -19.47
N GLU A 426 -16.56 16.55 -20.62
CA GLU A 426 -15.22 16.09 -20.96
C GLU A 426 -14.25 17.22 -20.63
N ILE A 427 -13.29 16.98 -19.72
CA ILE A 427 -12.19 17.92 -19.50
C ILE A 427 -11.37 17.93 -20.78
N THR A 428 -11.69 18.84 -21.69
CA THR A 428 -10.96 19.02 -22.94
C THR A 428 -9.75 19.94 -22.70
N MET A 429 -8.81 19.96 -23.66
CA MET A 429 -7.73 20.94 -23.66
C MET A 429 -8.27 22.38 -23.55
N ALA A 430 -9.43 22.65 -24.14
CA ALA A 430 -10.09 23.95 -24.06
C ALA A 430 -10.55 24.27 -22.63
N ASN A 431 -11.03 23.28 -21.86
CA ASN A 431 -11.37 23.48 -20.45
C ASN A 431 -10.13 23.83 -19.63
N ILE A 432 -9.01 23.12 -19.82
CA ILE A 432 -7.75 23.38 -19.11
C ILE A 432 -7.22 24.78 -19.46
N GLU A 433 -7.17 25.12 -20.75
CA GLU A 433 -6.71 26.43 -21.21
C GLU A 433 -7.61 27.57 -20.73
N GLN A 434 -8.93 27.38 -20.74
CA GLN A 434 -9.89 28.35 -20.24
C GLN A 434 -9.71 28.55 -18.73
N THR A 435 -9.55 27.49 -17.94
CA THR A 435 -9.30 27.63 -16.49
C THR A 435 -7.98 28.34 -16.20
N ILE A 436 -6.91 28.07 -16.97
CA ILE A 436 -5.64 28.80 -16.84
C ILE A 436 -5.84 30.28 -17.17
N TYR A 437 -6.59 30.59 -18.23
CA TYR A 437 -6.88 31.96 -18.65
C TYR A 437 -7.74 32.70 -17.62
N ASP A 438 -8.78 32.05 -17.09
CA ASP A 438 -9.67 32.62 -16.08
C ASP A 438 -8.91 32.87 -14.77
N ALA A 439 -8.06 31.92 -14.35
CA ALA A 439 -7.18 32.11 -13.20
C ALA A 439 -6.23 33.30 -13.41
N TYR A 440 -5.71 33.49 -14.63
CA TYR A 440 -4.87 34.63 -14.98
C TYR A 440 -5.64 35.96 -14.95
N GLU A 441 -6.81 36.06 -15.57
CA GLU A 441 -7.62 37.29 -15.57
C GLU A 441 -8.16 37.61 -14.18
N HIS A 442 -8.51 36.60 -13.37
CA HIS A 442 -8.87 36.79 -11.98
C HIS A 442 -7.70 37.32 -11.14
N ALA A 443 -6.50 36.75 -11.30
CA ALA A 443 -5.30 37.27 -10.65
C ALA A 443 -5.00 38.72 -11.06
N LYS A 444 -5.19 39.06 -12.34
CA LYS A 444 -5.03 40.42 -12.85
C LYS A 444 -6.07 41.38 -12.25
N SER A 445 -7.35 41.03 -12.28
CA SER A 445 -8.45 41.80 -11.66
C SER A 445 -8.21 42.04 -10.16
N PHE A 446 -7.70 41.02 -9.45
CA PHE A 446 -7.34 41.13 -8.05
C PHE A 446 -6.20 42.14 -7.83
N ILE A 447 -5.17 42.11 -8.68
CA ILE A 447 -4.06 43.05 -8.64
C ILE A 447 -4.49 44.49 -8.97
N GLU A 448 -5.49 44.67 -9.84
CA GLU A 448 -6.12 45.95 -10.14
C GLU A 448 -6.85 46.50 -8.90
N LYS A 449 -7.63 45.66 -8.21
CA LYS A 449 -8.33 46.03 -6.97
C LYS A 449 -7.38 46.40 -5.83
N LEU A 450 -6.17 45.84 -5.82
CA LEU A 450 -5.14 46.16 -4.85
C LEU A 450 -4.33 47.43 -5.19
N GLU A 451 -4.67 48.14 -6.28
CA GLU A 451 -3.94 49.30 -6.82
C GLU A 451 -2.46 49.00 -7.15
N MET A 452 -2.12 47.72 -7.33
CA MET A 452 -0.74 47.28 -7.55
C MET A 452 -0.34 47.22 -9.03
N LEU A 453 -1.33 47.34 -9.92
CA LEU A 453 -1.17 47.29 -11.36
C LEU A 453 -0.08 48.27 -11.88
N PRO A 454 -0.03 49.55 -11.46
CA PRO A 454 0.97 50.50 -11.96
C PRO A 454 2.40 50.09 -11.60
N LEU A 455 2.58 49.42 -10.46
CA LEU A 455 3.88 49.00 -9.93
C LEU A 455 4.39 47.73 -10.63
N LEU A 456 3.47 46.81 -10.97
CA LEU A 456 3.79 45.57 -11.67
C LEU A 456 3.97 45.74 -13.18
N VAL A 457 3.21 46.65 -13.82
CA VAL A 457 3.42 47.07 -15.21
C VAL A 457 4.79 47.74 -15.38
N LYS A 458 5.21 48.57 -14.41
CA LYS A 458 6.54 49.19 -14.40
C LYS A 458 7.69 48.19 -14.30
N ASN A 459 7.43 46.99 -13.76
CA ASN A 459 8.42 45.93 -13.56
C ASN A 459 8.29 44.77 -14.57
N HIS A 460 7.52 44.93 -15.66
CA HIS A 460 7.33 43.94 -16.72
C HIS A 460 6.84 42.55 -16.24
N VAL A 461 6.16 42.48 -15.08
CA VAL A 461 5.73 41.21 -14.47
C VAL A 461 4.59 40.53 -15.26
N PHE A 462 3.88 41.28 -16.10
CA PHE A 462 2.72 40.82 -16.88
C PHE A 462 2.98 40.57 -18.37
N GLU A 463 4.23 40.53 -18.81
CA GLU A 463 4.52 40.12 -20.19
C GLU A 463 4.39 38.58 -20.29
N LEU A 464 3.16 38.11 -20.52
CA LEU A 464 2.95 36.76 -21.06
C LEU A 464 3.70 36.70 -22.39
N ASN A 465 4.81 35.98 -22.41
CA ASN A 465 5.45 35.55 -23.65
C ASN A 465 4.37 34.97 -24.57
N SER A 466 4.39 35.42 -25.84
CA SER A 466 3.70 35.02 -27.09
C SER A 466 2.93 33.68 -27.24
N LEU A 467 2.51 33.00 -26.19
CA LEU A 467 1.94 31.66 -26.20
C LEU A 467 0.41 31.63 -26.37
N CYS A 468 -0.27 32.78 -26.49
CA CYS A 468 -1.74 32.81 -26.42
C CYS A 468 -2.42 33.74 -27.45
N VAL A 469 -1.79 33.97 -28.62
CA VAL A 469 -2.50 34.64 -29.74
C VAL A 469 -3.39 33.66 -30.48
N HIS A 470 -2.91 32.43 -30.71
CA HIS A 470 -3.64 31.40 -31.45
C HIS A 470 -4.90 30.90 -30.72
N ILE A 471 -4.84 30.80 -29.39
CA ILE A 471 -5.94 30.35 -28.52
C ILE A 471 -7.05 31.43 -28.44
N ARG A 472 -6.65 32.71 -28.40
CA ARG A 472 -7.58 33.86 -28.36
C ARG A 472 -8.47 33.95 -29.61
N ASP A 473 -7.93 33.61 -30.78
CA ASP A 473 -8.68 33.65 -32.05
C ASP A 473 -9.62 32.45 -32.21
N TYR A 474 -9.29 31.31 -31.62
CA TYR A 474 -10.12 30.10 -31.66
C TYR A 474 -11.34 30.21 -30.73
N LEU A 475 -11.16 30.70 -29.50
CA LEU A 475 -12.22 30.76 -28.48
C LEU A 475 -13.33 31.77 -28.77
N LYS A 476 -13.04 32.86 -29.51
CA LYS A 476 -14.06 33.85 -29.92
C LYS A 476 -15.16 33.26 -30.82
N ASN A 477 -14.89 32.14 -31.50
CA ASN A 477 -15.83 31.58 -32.47
C ASN A 477 -16.83 30.59 -31.87
N THR A 478 -16.67 30.17 -30.60
CA THR A 478 -17.39 28.99 -30.07
C THR A 478 -18.37 29.29 -28.93
N ILE A 479 -18.38 30.50 -28.37
CA ILE A 479 -19.15 30.87 -27.15
C ILE A 479 -20.66 31.10 -27.42
N TYR A 480 -21.14 30.93 -28.65
CA TYR A 480 -22.53 31.27 -29.00
C TYR A 480 -23.57 30.15 -28.84
N ILE A 481 -23.37 29.14 -27.97
CA ILE A 481 -24.40 28.11 -27.75
C ILE A 481 -24.45 27.66 -26.28
N ASN A 482 -25.54 28.05 -25.63
CA ASN A 482 -26.25 27.44 -24.49
C ASN A 482 -25.71 27.64 -23.06
N ASP A 483 -26.33 28.61 -22.43
CA ASP A 483 -26.48 28.86 -20.99
C ASP A 483 -27.79 28.18 -20.51
N TYR A 484 -27.76 27.44 -19.38
CA TYR A 484 -28.90 27.23 -18.46
C TYR A 484 -28.46 26.55 -17.14
N SER A 485 -28.19 27.39 -16.14
CA SER A 485 -28.82 27.46 -14.80
C SER A 485 -28.90 26.28 -13.78
N ILE A 486 -28.23 26.51 -12.62
CA ILE A 486 -28.69 26.57 -11.19
C ILE A 486 -29.38 25.34 -10.51
N LEU A 487 -28.81 24.82 -9.39
CA LEU A 487 -29.31 24.88 -7.97
C LEU A 487 -28.75 23.77 -7.01
N ASN A 488 -28.12 24.25 -5.92
CA ASN A 488 -28.24 23.98 -4.47
C ASN A 488 -27.94 22.60 -3.79
N ASP A 489 -26.91 22.64 -2.91
CA ASP A 489 -26.89 22.49 -1.43
C ASP A 489 -27.75 21.43 -0.70
N ASP A 490 -27.10 20.56 0.10
CA ASP A 490 -27.01 20.68 1.58
C ASP A 490 -26.46 19.38 2.26
N ASP A 491 -25.43 19.60 3.10
CA ASP A 491 -25.01 19.00 4.39
C ASP A 491 -25.27 17.52 4.77
N LEU A 492 -24.27 16.89 5.43
CA LEU A 492 -24.37 16.41 6.84
C LEU A 492 -23.07 15.76 7.38
N GLU A 493 -22.79 16.09 8.65
CA GLU A 493 -21.58 15.88 9.45
C GLU A 493 -21.56 14.63 10.39
N PHE A 494 -20.35 14.32 10.89
CA PHE A 494 -19.96 13.68 12.19
C PHE A 494 -20.27 12.15 12.39
N ASP A 495 -19.53 11.34 13.16
CA ASP A 495 -18.45 11.54 14.14
C ASP A 495 -17.62 10.23 14.35
N SER A 496 -16.58 10.37 15.18
CA SER A 496 -15.47 9.47 15.57
C SER A 496 -15.80 8.13 16.26
N ASP A 497 -14.83 7.19 16.27
CA ASP A 497 -14.13 6.79 17.52
C ASP A 497 -13.05 5.71 17.31
N SER A 498 -12.06 5.79 18.20
CA SER A 498 -10.80 5.07 18.30
C SER A 498 -10.92 3.66 18.87
N ASP A 499 -9.87 2.83 18.71
CA ASP A 499 -9.11 2.31 19.86
C ASP A 499 -7.96 1.36 19.43
N GLU A 500 -6.90 1.42 20.23
CA GLU A 500 -5.58 0.78 20.05
C GLU A 500 -5.58 -0.70 20.47
N GLU A 501 -4.60 -1.50 19.98
CA GLU A 501 -3.58 -2.15 20.85
C GLU A 501 -2.70 -3.23 20.19
N ILE A 502 -1.38 -3.03 20.42
CA ILE A 502 -0.26 -3.94 20.76
C ILE A 502 -0.02 -5.22 19.94
N ASN A 503 1.26 -5.39 19.54
CA ASN A 503 1.69 -6.48 18.67
C ASN A 503 3.07 -7.08 18.97
N ASN A 504 3.13 -8.41 18.87
CA ASN A 504 4.30 -9.24 19.17
C ASN A 504 4.71 -10.08 17.94
N ASP A 505 5.90 -9.81 17.40
CA ASP A 505 6.53 -10.61 16.33
C ASP A 505 7.64 -11.50 16.89
N LEU A 506 7.56 -12.82 16.65
CA LEU A 506 8.56 -13.85 17.01
C LEU A 506 9.31 -14.32 15.74
N SER A 507 10.64 -14.31 15.81
CA SER A 507 11.58 -14.70 14.76
C SER A 507 11.76 -16.21 14.67
N THR A 508 11.63 -16.78 13.47
CA THR A 508 11.97 -18.18 13.15
C THR A 508 13.45 -18.34 12.78
N THR A 509 14.07 -19.34 13.39
CA THR A 509 15.42 -19.86 13.19
C THR A 509 15.50 -20.70 11.92
N HIS A 510 16.65 -20.65 11.23
CA HIS A 510 17.06 -21.69 10.29
C HIS A 510 18.52 -22.05 10.52
N GLU A 511 18.74 -23.35 10.65
CA GLU A 511 19.99 -24.05 10.86
C GLU A 511 20.85 -24.05 9.58
N ASN A 512 22.16 -23.90 9.74
CA ASN A 512 23.17 -24.05 8.69
C ASN A 512 23.89 -25.38 8.87
N SER A 513 24.11 -26.09 7.76
CA SER A 513 25.10 -27.14 7.62
C SER A 513 26.37 -26.58 6.96
N GLU A 514 27.52 -26.97 7.51
CA GLU A 514 28.86 -26.53 7.14
C GLU A 514 29.40 -27.22 5.88
N SER A 515 30.17 -26.49 5.07
CA SER A 515 31.23 -27.06 4.22
C SER A 515 32.35 -26.03 4.05
N GLU A 516 33.56 -26.44 4.38
CA GLU A 516 34.80 -25.66 4.27
C GLU A 516 35.26 -25.53 2.82
N CYS A 517 35.69 -24.34 2.42
CA CYS A 517 36.71 -24.12 1.39
C CYS A 517 37.52 -22.88 1.80
N GLU A 518 38.84 -23.00 1.79
CA GLU A 518 39.77 -21.88 1.95
C GLU A 518 40.00 -21.23 0.58
N ASP A 519 39.92 -19.90 0.50
CA ASP A 519 40.73 -19.13 -0.46
C ASP A 519 41.03 -17.73 0.08
N SER A 520 42.28 -17.34 -0.12
CA SER A 520 42.96 -16.17 0.43
C SER A 520 42.82 -14.99 -0.53
N ASP A 521 41.99 -14.01 -0.19
CA ASP A 521 42.04 -12.68 -0.79
C ASP A 521 42.24 -11.60 0.28
N ASN A 522 43.28 -10.79 0.09
CA ASN A 522 43.71 -9.71 0.97
C ASN A 522 42.72 -8.54 0.95
N GLU A 523 41.76 -8.55 1.87
CA GLU A 523 40.91 -7.38 2.19
C GLU A 523 41.41 -6.65 3.45
N PRO A 524 41.25 -5.30 3.51
CA PRO A 524 41.83 -4.45 4.55
C PRO A 524 41.36 -4.85 5.96
N GLU A 525 42.32 -5.04 6.86
CA GLU A 525 42.10 -5.44 8.25
C GLU A 525 41.98 -4.20 9.16
N THR A 526 40.87 -4.10 9.91
CA THR A 526 40.64 -3.01 10.87
C THR A 526 40.74 -3.51 12.33
N LYS A 527 41.48 -2.76 13.14
CA LYS A 527 41.81 -3.08 14.54
C LYS A 527 40.86 -2.41 15.52
N SER A 528 40.31 -3.17 16.47
CA SER A 528 39.44 -2.61 17.52
C SER A 528 40.13 -2.26 18.82
N THR A 529 39.75 -1.10 19.36
CA THR A 529 40.13 -0.57 20.68
C THR A 529 39.05 -0.78 21.75
N LYS A 530 37.91 -1.43 21.43
CA LYS A 530 36.82 -1.67 22.39
C LYS A 530 36.86 -3.11 22.92
N ASP A 531 37.06 -3.25 24.23
CA ASP A 531 37.20 -4.55 24.90
C ASP A 531 35.86 -5.25 25.24
N ASN A 532 34.70 -4.59 25.09
CA ASN A 532 33.41 -5.11 25.56
C ASN A 532 32.29 -5.06 24.49
N TYR A 533 32.00 -6.20 23.86
CA TYR A 533 30.87 -6.42 22.94
C TYR A 533 29.78 -7.32 23.55
N ASN A 534 29.51 -7.18 24.86
CA ASN A 534 28.55 -8.02 25.56
C ASN A 534 27.14 -7.96 24.94
N GLY A 535 26.59 -9.13 24.57
CA GLY A 535 25.24 -9.27 24.00
C GLY A 535 25.15 -9.30 22.48
N MET A 536 26.27 -9.20 21.76
CA MET A 536 26.31 -9.26 20.29
C MET A 536 26.73 -10.63 19.79
N ARG A 537 26.08 -11.12 18.73
CA ARG A 537 26.50 -12.35 18.04
C ARG A 537 27.71 -12.03 17.17
N ILE A 538 28.86 -12.55 17.59
CA ILE A 538 30.14 -12.43 16.90
C ILE A 538 30.55 -13.82 16.43
N TYR A 539 30.95 -13.92 15.17
CA TYR A 539 31.30 -15.18 14.52
C TYR A 539 32.83 -15.29 14.37
N SER A 540 33.38 -16.48 14.53
CA SER A 540 34.80 -16.77 14.24
C SER A 540 35.06 -16.92 12.74
N SER A 541 34.08 -17.43 12.01
CA SER A 541 34.14 -17.67 10.56
C SER A 541 32.75 -17.46 9.97
N VAL A 542 32.72 -17.12 8.68
CA VAL A 542 31.51 -16.92 7.89
C VAL A 542 31.76 -17.51 6.51
N ALA A 543 30.77 -18.18 5.92
CA ALA A 543 30.87 -18.69 4.56
C ALA A 543 31.16 -17.56 3.56
N ASP A 544 31.99 -17.82 2.54
CA ASP A 544 32.45 -16.78 1.60
C ASP A 544 31.32 -16.02 0.93
N LYS A 545 30.26 -16.75 0.54
CA LYS A 545 29.04 -16.18 -0.07
C LYS A 545 28.34 -15.12 0.80
N ASP A 546 28.56 -15.16 2.11
CA ASP A 546 27.91 -14.32 3.09
C ASP A 546 28.84 -13.24 3.68
N LYS A 547 30.16 -13.28 3.40
CA LYS A 547 31.15 -12.34 3.96
C LYS A 547 30.75 -10.87 3.81
N LYS A 548 30.21 -10.47 2.66
CA LYS A 548 29.69 -9.11 2.39
C LYS A 548 28.62 -8.60 3.37
N LYS A 549 27.96 -9.49 4.11
CA LYS A 549 26.93 -9.14 5.11
C LYS A 549 27.52 -8.81 6.48
N PHE A 550 28.83 -8.99 6.64
CA PHE A 550 29.52 -8.86 7.90
C PHE A 550 30.63 -7.81 7.80
N PHE A 551 30.91 -7.14 8.92
CA PHE A 551 32.18 -6.44 9.10
C PHE A 551 33.21 -7.43 9.62
N LYS A 552 34.43 -7.34 9.09
CA LYS A 552 35.62 -8.02 9.61
C LYS A 552 36.26 -7.11 10.66
N MET A 553 36.52 -7.63 11.86
CA MET A 553 37.09 -6.88 12.97
C MET A 553 38.13 -7.70 13.71
N GLU A 554 39.19 -7.06 14.21
CA GLU A 554 40.12 -7.69 15.16
C GLU A 554 39.66 -7.43 16.60
N ILE A 555 39.34 -8.50 17.34
CA ILE A 555 38.96 -8.46 18.76
C ILE A 555 39.91 -9.39 19.52
N ASN A 556 40.65 -8.85 20.49
CA ASN A 556 41.64 -9.59 21.29
C ASN A 556 42.67 -10.34 20.44
N GLY A 557 43.17 -9.71 19.37
CA GLY A 557 44.15 -10.32 18.45
C GLY A 557 43.59 -11.43 17.55
N LYS A 558 42.27 -11.63 17.54
CA LYS A 558 41.61 -12.64 16.70
C LYS A 558 40.65 -11.95 15.73
N GLN A 559 40.67 -12.39 14.49
CA GLN A 559 39.68 -11.97 13.50
C GLN A 559 38.30 -12.52 13.86
N LYS A 560 37.32 -11.65 13.76
CA LYS A 560 35.92 -11.88 14.11
C LYS A 560 35.02 -11.18 13.11
N TYR A 561 33.81 -11.71 12.97
CA TYR A 561 32.81 -11.20 12.05
C TYR A 561 31.55 -10.79 12.79
N ILE A 562 31.02 -9.62 12.44
CA ILE A 562 29.77 -9.09 12.99
C ILE A 562 28.82 -8.75 11.85
N HIS A 563 27.58 -9.24 11.91
CA HIS A 563 26.60 -8.94 10.87
C HIS A 563 26.27 -7.43 10.86
N LYS A 564 26.28 -6.80 9.69
CA LYS A 564 26.09 -5.35 9.53
C LYS A 564 24.77 -4.83 10.11
N GLN A 565 23.68 -5.60 9.95
CA GLN A 565 22.39 -5.27 10.60
C GLN A 565 22.46 -5.30 12.14
N THR A 566 23.29 -6.17 12.71
CA THR A 566 23.50 -6.25 14.17
C THR A 566 24.30 -5.05 14.65
N ALA A 567 25.33 -4.64 13.90
CA ALA A 567 26.08 -3.42 14.15
C ALA A 567 25.19 -2.17 14.11
N ALA A 568 24.37 -2.00 13.07
CA ALA A 568 23.43 -0.89 12.97
C ALA A 568 22.41 -0.87 14.14
N TRP A 569 21.91 -2.04 14.54
CA TRP A 569 21.00 -2.14 15.70
C TRP A 569 21.69 -1.73 17.01
N TYR A 570 22.93 -2.17 17.22
CA TYR A 570 23.72 -1.83 18.40
C TYR A 570 23.93 -0.32 18.52
N LEU A 571 24.35 0.32 17.43
CA LEU A 571 24.62 1.76 17.39
C LEU A 571 23.34 2.61 17.52
N THR A 572 22.19 2.11 17.05
CA THR A 572 20.90 2.82 17.14
C THR A 572 20.41 2.95 18.59
N ASN A 573 20.57 1.91 19.41
CA ASN A 573 19.89 1.87 20.71
C ASN A 573 20.68 2.50 21.87
N LYS A 574 21.98 2.80 21.71
CA LYS A 574 22.94 3.24 22.78
C LYS A 574 22.91 2.42 24.09
N ASN A 575 22.09 1.37 24.15
CA ASN A 575 21.79 0.57 25.32
C ASN A 575 22.32 -0.83 25.07
N ASN A 576 23.29 -1.25 25.88
CA ASN A 576 23.80 -2.63 25.97
C ASN A 576 22.76 -3.63 26.52
N ARG A 577 21.47 -3.29 26.52
CA ARG A 577 20.38 -4.12 27.02
C ARG A 577 19.51 -4.58 25.87
N LEU A 578 19.52 -5.88 25.61
CA LEU A 578 18.44 -6.55 24.90
C LEU A 578 17.13 -6.24 25.67
N SER A 579 16.02 -6.00 24.95
CA SER A 579 14.72 -5.91 25.61
C SER A 579 14.47 -7.19 26.43
N SER A 580 13.70 -7.10 27.51
CA SER A 580 13.36 -8.26 28.36
C SER A 580 12.87 -9.44 27.51
N ASP A 581 12.00 -9.16 26.53
CA ASP A 581 11.49 -10.14 25.56
C ASP A 581 12.58 -10.75 24.67
N ARG A 582 13.51 -9.95 24.11
CA ARG A 582 14.64 -10.50 23.33
C ARG A 582 15.61 -11.31 24.19
N THR A 583 15.80 -10.92 25.44
CA THR A 583 16.64 -11.66 26.40
C THR A 583 16.06 -13.05 26.65
N VAL A 584 14.73 -13.14 26.83
CA VAL A 584 14.01 -14.41 26.99
C VAL A 584 14.15 -15.30 25.75
N ARG A 585 14.01 -14.75 24.54
CA ARG A 585 14.16 -15.53 23.29
C ARG A 585 15.58 -16.04 23.08
N VAL A 586 16.59 -15.22 23.39
CA VAL A 586 18.01 -15.63 23.32
C VAL A 586 18.32 -16.72 24.36
N GLN A 587 17.76 -16.61 25.57
CA GLN A 587 17.87 -17.64 26.61
C GLN A 587 17.16 -18.95 26.24
N GLN A 588 16.06 -18.89 25.48
CA GLN A 588 15.36 -20.07 24.98
C GLN A 588 16.15 -20.78 23.87
N THR A 589 16.81 -20.04 22.96
CA THR A 589 17.66 -20.64 21.92
C THR A 589 18.98 -21.22 22.43
N ASN A 590 19.46 -20.81 23.61
CA ASN A 590 20.67 -21.37 24.24
C ASN A 590 20.38 -22.58 25.16
N LYS A 591 19.10 -22.96 25.31
CA LYS A 591 18.66 -24.14 26.09
C LYS A 591 18.26 -25.33 25.21
N GLN A 592 18.42 -25.21 23.89
CA GLN A 592 18.48 -26.32 22.94
C GLN A 592 19.94 -26.49 22.51
#